data_AF-A0A849TP04-F1
#
_entry.id   AF-A0A849TP04-F1
#
_cell.length_a   1.000
_cell.length_b   1.000
_cell.length_c   1.000
_cell.angle_alpha   90.00
_cell.angle_beta   90.00
_cell.angle_gamma   90.00
#
_symmetry.space_group_name_H-M   'P 1'
#
loop_
_entity.id
_entity.type
_entity.pdbx_description
1 polymer ?
#
loop_
_entity_poly.entity_id
_entity_poly.type
_entity_poly.pdbx_seq_one_letter_code
_entity_poly.pdbx_strand_id
1 'polypeptide(L)'
;MSSAEFCSRLDTFFGQLPKGFRYAVEIRNAGLLGPDYHKVLESHGVAHVYNHWSYMPSLRDQHQRMEERFTAPFTVLRLLTPLKMSYEAAKKRAEPYTKMVEELPEMRRETVDLVKKAVRENRQAYVLVNNRSEGNAHLTIRALWNAMQVAET
;
A
#
# COMPACT_ATOMS: atom_id res chain seq x y z
N MET A 1 -5.21 21.77 8.70
CA MET A 1 -3.93 21.24 9.18
C MET A 1 -2.96 21.19 8.02
N SER A 2 -1.80 21.81 8.16
CA SER A 2 -0.74 21.76 7.15
C SER A 2 -0.01 20.40 7.16
N SER A 3 0.77 20.10 6.13
CA SER A 3 1.61 18.89 6.11
C SER A 3 2.62 18.89 7.27
N ALA A 4 3.22 20.04 7.58
CA ALA A 4 4.17 20.20 8.68
C ALA A 4 3.51 19.95 10.06
N GLU A 5 2.32 20.50 10.28
CA GLU A 5 1.56 20.28 11.53
C GLU A 5 1.17 18.81 11.68
N PHE A 6 0.76 18.15 10.58
CA PHE A 6 0.50 16.72 10.58
C PHE A 6 1.73 15.90 10.95
N CYS A 7 2.87 16.15 10.29
CA CYS A 7 4.11 15.42 10.53
C CYS A 7 4.60 15.59 11.97
N SER A 8 4.55 16.80 12.53
CA SER A 8 4.94 17.06 13.92
C SER A 8 4.08 16.29 14.94
N ARG A 9 2.77 16.23 14.72
CA ARG A 9 1.86 15.45 15.58
C ARG A 9 2.10 13.95 15.44
N LEU A 10 2.37 13.49 14.21
CA LEU A 10 2.64 12.08 13.94
C LEU A 10 3.97 11.62 14.56
N ASP A 11 5.01 12.45 14.49
CA ASP A 11 6.31 12.24 15.14
C ASP A 11 6.16 12.12 16.66
N THR A 12 5.41 13.05 17.28
CA THR A 12 5.10 13.00 18.71
C THR A 12 4.35 11.73 19.09
N PHE A 13 3.37 11.32 18.27
CA PHE A 13 2.59 10.12 18.50
C PHE A 13 3.44 8.85 18.44
N PHE A 14 4.31 8.71 17.43
CA PHE A 14 5.20 7.55 17.32
C PHE A 14 6.22 7.47 18.45
N GLY A 15 6.72 8.62 18.93
CA GLY A 15 7.60 8.67 20.11
C GLY A 15 6.95 8.15 21.40
N GLN A 16 5.62 8.07 21.46
CA GLN A 16 4.86 7.58 22.62
C GLN A 16 4.42 6.12 22.49
N LEU A 17 4.63 5.48 21.32
CA LEU A 17 4.20 4.11 21.13
C LEU A 17 5.04 3.11 21.95
N PRO A 18 4.43 2.01 22.44
CA PRO A 18 5.16 0.94 23.09
C PRO A 18 6.29 0.37 22.21
N LYS A 19 7.45 0.12 22.81
CA LYS A 19 8.57 -0.53 22.14
C LYS A 19 8.32 -2.03 21.96
N GLY A 20 8.98 -2.64 20.98
CA GLY A 20 8.93 -4.09 20.73
C GLY A 20 7.86 -4.55 19.73
N PHE A 21 7.03 -3.63 19.21
CA PHE A 21 6.08 -3.91 18.14
C PHE A 21 6.53 -3.30 16.82
N ARG A 22 6.03 -3.87 15.71
CA ARG A 22 6.19 -3.33 14.36
C ARG A 22 4.94 -2.57 13.98
N TYR A 23 5.07 -1.26 13.73
CA TYR A 23 3.95 -0.41 13.37
C TYR A 23 3.95 -0.09 11.88
N ALA A 24 2.75 -0.01 11.31
CA ALA A 24 2.53 0.48 9.96
C ALA A 24 1.41 1.53 9.99
N VAL A 25 1.51 2.57 9.17
CA VAL A 25 0.51 3.64 9.09
C VAL A 25 -0.04 3.77 7.68
N GLU A 26 -1.36 3.79 7.58
CA GLU A 26 -2.08 4.10 6.34
C GLU A 26 -2.63 5.51 6.40
N ILE A 27 -2.24 6.33 5.44
CA ILE A 27 -2.89 7.62 5.18
C ILE A 27 -3.72 7.53 3.91
N ARG A 28 -4.84 8.27 3.89
CA ARG A 28 -5.78 8.33 2.76
C ARG A 28 -5.90 9.75 2.22
N ASN A 29 -4.80 10.48 2.26
CA ASN A 29 -4.69 11.83 1.75
C ASN A 29 -3.39 11.96 0.96
N ALA A 30 -3.53 12.06 -0.37
CA ALA A 30 -2.39 12.14 -1.30
C ALA A 30 -1.51 13.38 -1.08
N GLY A 31 -2.06 14.46 -0.51
CA GLY A 31 -1.34 15.70 -0.24
C GLY A 31 -0.41 15.64 0.98
N LEU A 32 -0.50 14.58 1.79
CA LEU A 32 0.41 14.33 2.92
C LEU A 32 1.58 13.41 2.54
N LEU A 33 1.57 12.81 1.34
CA LEU A 33 2.68 12.00 0.85
C LEU A 33 3.82 12.91 0.40
N GLY A 34 5.01 12.69 0.96
CA GLY A 34 6.21 13.40 0.54
C GLY A 34 7.39 13.19 1.49
N PRO A 35 8.52 13.88 1.24
CA PRO A 35 9.77 13.70 1.98
C PRO A 35 9.64 13.92 3.49
N ASP A 36 8.88 14.93 3.93
CA ASP A 36 8.70 15.21 5.37
C ASP A 36 8.00 14.05 6.10
N TYR A 37 6.95 13.50 5.48
CA TYR A 37 6.26 12.32 5.99
C TYR A 37 7.15 11.08 5.95
N HIS A 38 7.91 10.88 4.86
CA HIS A 38 8.88 9.78 4.75
C HIS A 38 9.90 9.82 5.89
N LYS A 39 10.47 10.99 6.16
CA LYS A 39 11.47 11.18 7.22
C LYS A 39 10.92 10.84 8.61
N VAL A 40 9.69 11.25 8.92
CA VAL A 40 9.03 10.90 10.19
C VAL A 40 8.83 9.39 10.31
N LEU A 41 8.44 8.71 9.23
CA LEU A 41 8.28 7.26 9.30
C LEU A 41 9.62 6.54 9.48
N GLU A 42 10.64 6.97 8.74
CA GLU A 42 11.98 6.38 8.79
C GLU A 42 12.62 6.55 10.18
N SER A 43 12.51 7.72 10.81
CA SER A 43 13.08 7.97 12.15
C SER A 43 12.50 7.06 13.24
N HIS A 44 11.26 6.61 13.08
CA HIS A 44 10.57 5.72 14.02
C HIS A 44 10.52 4.25 13.55
N GLY A 45 11.08 3.93 12.39
CA GLY A 45 11.00 2.59 11.80
C GLY A 45 9.57 2.11 11.53
N VAL A 46 8.64 3.04 11.25
CA VAL A 46 7.23 2.75 10.98
C VAL A 46 7.04 2.52 9.49
N ALA A 47 6.37 1.44 9.10
CA ALA A 47 6.14 1.13 7.69
C ALA A 47 5.05 2.04 7.08
N HIS A 48 5.33 2.63 5.93
CA HIS A 48 4.28 3.19 5.08
C HIS A 48 3.39 2.07 4.53
N VAL A 49 2.08 2.22 4.67
CA VAL A 49 1.10 1.35 4.01
C VAL A 49 0.77 1.90 2.62
N TYR A 50 1.26 1.23 1.59
CA TYR A 50 0.93 1.51 0.20
C TYR A 50 -0.50 1.04 -0.08
N ASN A 51 -1.46 1.96 -0.20
CA ASN A 51 -2.85 1.58 -0.38
C ASN A 51 -3.35 1.93 -1.79
N HIS A 52 -3.89 0.93 -2.49
CA HIS A 52 -4.57 1.12 -3.76
C HIS A 52 -6.03 1.45 -3.47
N TRP A 53 -6.30 2.74 -3.28
CA TRP A 53 -7.60 3.28 -2.87
C TRP A 53 -8.00 4.47 -3.74
N SER A 54 -9.31 4.67 -3.88
CA SER A 54 -9.99 5.59 -4.80
C SER A 54 -9.30 6.93 -5.06
N TYR A 55 -8.80 7.59 -4.01
CA TYR A 55 -8.20 8.94 -4.08
C TYR A 55 -6.71 8.98 -3.73
N MET A 56 -6.07 7.83 -3.56
CA MET A 56 -4.61 7.76 -3.46
C MET A 56 -3.98 7.69 -4.86
N PRO A 57 -2.69 8.09 -5.00
CA PRO A 57 -1.92 7.82 -6.21
C PRO A 57 -1.74 6.31 -6.43
N SER A 58 -1.20 5.92 -7.59
CA SER A 58 -0.83 4.52 -7.82
C SER A 58 0.24 4.06 -6.82
N LEU A 59 0.47 2.74 -6.72
CA LEU A 59 1.47 2.22 -5.78
C LEU A 59 2.87 2.70 -6.16
N ARG A 60 3.15 2.80 -7.48
CA ARG A 60 4.39 3.35 -8.02
C ARG A 60 4.56 4.84 -7.68
N ASP A 61 3.53 5.64 -7.91
CA ASP A 61 3.56 7.08 -7.62
C ASP A 61 3.75 7.34 -6.12
N GLN A 62 3.09 6.54 -5.26
CA GLN A 62 3.32 6.58 -3.82
C GLN A 62 4.80 6.32 -3.51
N HIS A 63 5.40 5.29 -4.11
CA HIS A 63 6.80 4.95 -3.88
C HIS A 63 7.77 6.05 -4.34
N GLN A 64 7.52 6.68 -5.48
CA GLN A 64 8.31 7.83 -5.96
C GLN A 64 8.23 9.02 -5.00
N ARG A 65 7.04 9.34 -4.48
CA ARG A 65 6.85 10.42 -3.49
C ARG A 65 7.49 10.10 -2.13
N MET A 66 7.72 8.81 -1.86
CA MET A 66 8.43 8.30 -0.70
C MET A 66 9.93 8.07 -1.00
N GLU A 67 10.49 8.85 -1.93
CA GLU A 67 11.91 8.86 -2.28
C GLU A 67 12.45 7.49 -2.75
N GLU A 68 11.58 6.63 -3.30
CA GLU A 68 11.90 5.27 -3.74
C GLU A 68 12.52 4.37 -2.65
N ARG A 69 12.20 4.67 -1.38
CA ARG A 69 12.72 3.99 -0.20
C ARG A 69 11.61 3.48 0.72
N PHE A 70 11.84 2.33 1.33
CA PHE A 70 11.00 1.83 2.42
C PHE A 70 11.46 2.38 3.76
N THR A 71 10.51 2.67 4.64
CA THR A 71 10.73 3.36 5.92
C THR A 71 10.95 2.41 7.11
N ALA A 72 10.84 1.10 6.88
CA ALA A 72 10.88 0.07 7.93
C ALA A 72 11.42 -1.26 7.36
N PRO A 73 11.89 -2.21 8.20
CA PRO A 73 12.37 -3.53 7.74
C PRO A 73 11.28 -4.43 7.14
N PHE A 74 10.08 -3.88 6.94
CA PHE A 74 8.95 -4.52 6.29
C PHE A 74 8.11 -3.47 5.56
N THR A 75 7.24 -3.92 4.66
CA THR A 75 6.28 -3.07 3.97
C THR A 75 4.90 -3.73 3.92
N VAL A 76 3.86 -2.91 3.81
CA VAL A 76 2.47 -3.36 3.75
C VAL A 76 1.81 -2.73 2.52
N LEU A 77 1.21 -3.57 1.69
CA LEU A 77 0.39 -3.17 0.56
C LEU A 77 -1.07 -3.53 0.87
N ARG A 78 -1.99 -2.57 0.73
CA ARG A 78 -3.43 -2.79 0.89
C ARG A 78 -4.15 -2.52 -0.42
N LEU A 79 -4.61 -3.58 -1.06
CA LEU A 79 -5.32 -3.52 -2.33
C LEU A 79 -6.82 -3.40 -2.04
N LEU A 80 -7.37 -2.19 -2.16
CA LEU A 80 -8.70 -1.86 -1.63
C LEU A 80 -9.73 -1.65 -2.72
N THR A 81 -9.78 -0.44 -3.26
CA THR A 81 -10.80 0.01 -4.22
C THR A 81 -10.08 0.46 -5.49
N PRO A 82 -10.60 0.17 -6.70
CA PRO A 82 -10.05 0.73 -7.92
C PRO A 82 -9.84 2.24 -7.82
N LEU A 83 -8.75 2.74 -8.40
CA LEU A 83 -8.48 4.18 -8.42
C LEU A 83 -9.61 4.90 -9.17
N LYS A 84 -9.87 6.15 -8.77
CA LYS A 84 -10.90 7.02 -9.39
C LYS A 84 -12.33 6.43 -9.36
N MET A 85 -12.57 5.40 -8.53
CA MET A 85 -13.89 4.79 -8.35
C MET A 85 -14.42 5.07 -6.95
N SER A 86 -15.66 5.55 -6.86
CA SER A 86 -16.30 5.74 -5.54
C SER A 86 -16.49 4.38 -4.84
N TYR A 87 -16.58 4.43 -3.51
CA TYR A 87 -16.84 3.24 -2.71
C TYR A 87 -18.12 2.51 -3.15
N GLU A 88 -19.21 3.26 -3.35
CA GLU A 88 -20.51 2.70 -3.69
C GLU A 88 -20.51 2.05 -5.08
N ALA A 89 -19.85 2.70 -6.06
CA ALA A 89 -19.69 2.16 -7.39
C ALA A 89 -18.88 0.86 -7.36
N ALA A 90 -17.77 0.82 -6.61
CA ALA A 90 -16.94 -0.37 -6.46
C ALA A 90 -17.70 -1.52 -5.80
N LYS A 91 -18.47 -1.23 -4.74
CA LYS A 91 -19.31 -2.21 -4.05
C LYS A 91 -20.34 -2.80 -5.01
N LYS A 92 -21.11 -1.96 -5.70
CA LYS A 92 -22.13 -2.39 -6.67
C LYS A 92 -21.55 -3.21 -7.83
N ARG A 93 -20.34 -2.85 -8.28
CA ARG A 93 -19.60 -3.57 -9.34
C ARG A 93 -19.12 -4.95 -8.89
N ALA A 94 -18.69 -5.08 -7.63
CA ALA A 94 -17.97 -6.24 -7.14
C ALA A 94 -18.85 -7.27 -6.41
N GLU A 95 -19.98 -6.85 -5.83
CA GLU A 95 -20.92 -7.77 -5.18
C GLU A 95 -21.50 -8.79 -6.18
N PRO A 96 -21.67 -10.06 -5.76
CA PRO A 96 -21.54 -10.62 -4.40
C PRO A 96 -20.14 -11.16 -4.05
N TYR A 97 -19.09 -10.69 -4.72
CA TYR A 97 -17.68 -11.08 -4.51
C TYR A 97 -17.34 -12.55 -4.81
N THR A 98 -18.10 -13.19 -5.70
CA THR A 98 -17.93 -14.61 -6.02
C THR A 98 -17.04 -14.88 -7.22
N LYS A 99 -16.80 -13.88 -8.08
CA LYS A 99 -16.06 -14.04 -9.33
C LYS A 99 -15.15 -12.84 -9.58
N MET A 100 -14.18 -13.05 -10.47
CA MET A 100 -13.45 -11.94 -11.05
C MET A 100 -14.41 -11.05 -11.85
N VAL A 101 -14.37 -9.74 -11.58
CA VAL A 101 -15.16 -8.74 -12.29
C VAL A 101 -14.36 -8.08 -13.39
N GLU A 102 -13.27 -7.40 -13.05
CA GLU A 102 -12.31 -6.88 -14.01
C GLU A 102 -10.93 -6.82 -13.36
N GLU A 103 -9.95 -7.30 -14.11
CA GLU A 103 -8.56 -7.32 -13.67
C GLU A 103 -7.99 -5.91 -13.68
N LEU A 104 -7.02 -5.67 -12.79
CA LEU A 104 -6.28 -4.42 -12.69
C LEU A 104 -4.80 -4.72 -12.95
N PRO A 105 -4.38 -4.89 -14.22
CA PRO A 105 -3.02 -5.33 -14.57
C PRO A 105 -1.93 -4.39 -14.04
N GLU A 106 -2.18 -3.08 -14.05
CA GLU A 106 -1.25 -2.08 -13.53
C GLU A 106 -1.05 -2.22 -12.03
N MET A 107 -2.14 -2.29 -11.25
CA MET A 107 -2.08 -2.53 -9.81
C MET A 107 -1.32 -3.82 -9.49
N ARG A 108 -1.59 -4.90 -10.23
CA ARG A 108 -0.90 -6.19 -10.05
C ARG A 108 0.60 -6.06 -10.33
N ARG A 109 0.98 -5.44 -11.45
CA ARG A 109 2.38 -5.20 -11.82
C ARG A 109 3.11 -4.38 -10.76
N GLU A 110 2.56 -3.24 -10.36
CA GLU A 110 3.17 -2.38 -9.35
C GLU A 110 3.28 -3.07 -7.98
N THR A 111 2.29 -3.90 -7.61
CA THR A 111 2.35 -4.73 -6.40
C THR A 111 3.54 -5.69 -6.47
N VAL A 112 3.69 -6.42 -7.58
CA VAL A 112 4.79 -7.37 -7.79
C VAL A 112 6.14 -6.67 -7.78
N ASP A 113 6.25 -5.51 -8.42
CA ASP A 113 7.50 -4.73 -8.46
C ASP A 113 7.93 -4.29 -7.05
N LEU A 114 7.01 -3.78 -6.24
CA LEU A 114 7.29 -3.38 -4.86
C LEU A 114 7.64 -4.58 -3.97
N VAL A 115 6.94 -5.70 -4.11
CA VAL A 115 7.24 -6.94 -3.37
C VAL A 115 8.65 -7.43 -3.72
N LYS A 116 9.00 -7.51 -5.02
CA LYS A 116 10.34 -7.91 -5.46
C LYS A 116 11.42 -6.95 -4.97
N LYS A 117 11.18 -5.64 -5.00
CA LYS A 117 12.12 -4.65 -4.44
C LYS A 117 12.32 -4.89 -2.94
N ALA A 118 11.23 -5.05 -2.17
CA ALA A 118 11.31 -5.33 -0.74
C ALA A 118 12.10 -6.60 -0.44
N VAL A 119 11.83 -7.70 -1.14
CA VAL A 119 12.55 -8.98 -0.96
C VAL A 119 14.03 -8.84 -1.30
N ARG A 120 14.39 -8.17 -2.41
CA ARG A 120 15.80 -7.90 -2.76
C ARG A 120 16.54 -7.08 -1.71
N GLU A 121 15.82 -6.21 -1.00
CA GLU A 121 16.35 -5.43 0.13
C GLU A 121 16.28 -6.16 1.47
N ASN A 122 16.00 -7.47 1.49
CA ASN A 122 15.82 -8.29 2.69
C ASN A 122 14.72 -7.79 3.63
N ARG A 123 13.65 -7.22 3.07
CA ARG A 123 12.48 -6.73 3.81
C ARG A 123 11.31 -7.69 3.63
N GLN A 124 10.52 -7.88 4.69
CA GLN A 124 9.26 -8.63 4.61
C GLN A 124 8.17 -7.80 3.93
N ALA A 125 7.45 -8.37 2.97
CA ALA A 125 6.32 -7.72 2.32
C ALA A 125 5.00 -8.41 2.69
N TYR A 126 4.01 -7.62 3.14
CA TYR A 126 2.66 -8.08 3.44
C TYR A 126 1.70 -7.50 2.40
N VAL A 127 0.97 -8.35 1.68
CA VAL A 127 -0.04 -7.91 0.69
C VAL A 127 -1.42 -8.33 1.18
N LEU A 128 -2.26 -7.35 1.49
CA LEU A 128 -3.62 -7.57 1.97
C LEU A 128 -4.60 -7.16 0.87
N VAL A 129 -5.42 -8.11 0.43
CA VAL A 129 -6.33 -7.92 -0.71
C VAL A 129 -7.77 -7.87 -0.23
N ASN A 130 -8.49 -6.81 -0.62
CA ASN A 130 -9.91 -6.66 -0.36
C ASN A 130 -10.72 -7.08 -1.60
N ASN A 131 -11.86 -7.74 -1.41
CA ASN A 131 -12.71 -8.20 -2.52
C ASN A 131 -13.15 -7.08 -3.48
N ARG A 132 -13.21 -5.82 -3.02
CA ARG A 132 -13.60 -4.68 -3.87
C ARG A 132 -12.57 -4.32 -4.94
N SER A 133 -11.33 -4.80 -4.86
CA SER A 133 -10.31 -4.47 -5.86
C SER A 133 -10.72 -4.99 -7.23
N GLU A 134 -10.94 -6.30 -7.32
CA GLU A 134 -11.23 -6.99 -8.58
C GLU A 134 -12.47 -7.90 -8.51
N GLY A 135 -13.15 -7.99 -7.36
CA GLY A 135 -14.35 -8.81 -7.17
C GLY A 135 -14.10 -10.15 -6.48
N ASN A 136 -12.85 -10.60 -6.32
CA ASN A 136 -12.54 -11.81 -5.57
C ASN A 136 -11.09 -11.79 -5.05
N ALA A 137 -10.89 -11.56 -3.75
CA ALA A 137 -9.55 -11.43 -3.19
C ALA A 137 -8.69 -12.68 -3.37
N HIS A 138 -9.27 -13.88 -3.30
CA HIS A 138 -8.51 -15.13 -3.47
C HIS A 138 -7.97 -15.28 -4.89
N LEU A 139 -8.77 -14.96 -5.91
CA LEU A 139 -8.34 -14.99 -7.31
C LEU A 139 -7.27 -13.93 -7.59
N THR A 140 -7.41 -12.73 -7.02
CA THR A 140 -6.38 -11.69 -7.09
C THR A 140 -5.07 -12.15 -6.44
N ILE A 141 -5.12 -12.73 -5.23
CA ILE A 141 -3.93 -13.26 -4.53
C ILE A 141 -3.25 -14.33 -5.39
N ARG A 142 -4.02 -15.25 -5.98
CA ARG A 142 -3.49 -16.28 -6.87
C ARG A 142 -2.83 -15.69 -8.12
N ALA A 143 -3.43 -14.65 -8.71
CA ALA A 143 -2.84 -13.97 -9.87
C ALA A 143 -1.52 -13.27 -9.53
N LEU A 144 -1.45 -12.59 -8.38
CA LEU A 144 -0.22 -11.98 -7.88
C LEU A 144 0.86 -13.03 -7.63
N TRP A 145 0.50 -14.15 -7.00
CA TRP A 145 1.41 -15.29 -6.79
C TRP A 145 1.99 -15.78 -8.11
N ASN A 146 1.14 -16.09 -9.09
CA ASN A 146 1.59 -16.56 -10.40
C ASN A 146 2.53 -15.55 -11.09
N ALA A 147 2.21 -14.25 -11.03
CA ALA A 147 3.05 -13.20 -11.61
C ALA A 147 4.42 -13.06 -10.94
N MET A 148 4.55 -13.45 -9.67
CA MET A 148 5.85 -13.51 -8.98
C MET A 148 6.69 -14.71 -9.46
N GLN A 149 6.06 -15.86 -9.73
CA GLN A 149 6.75 -17.09 -10.15
C GLN A 149 7.32 -17.02 -11.58
N VAL A 150 6.62 -16.36 -12.52
CA VAL A 150 7.01 -16.30 -13.94
C VAL A 150 8.31 -15.49 -14.18
N ALA A 151 8.76 -14.72 -13.20
CA ALA A 151 9.96 -13.89 -13.34
C ALA A 151 11.24 -14.52 -12.78
N GLU A 152 11.18 -15.78 -12.33
CA GLU A 152 12.33 -16.57 -11.89
C GLU A 152 12.86 -17.54 -12.97
N THR A 153 12.25 -17.50 -14.16
CA THR A 153 12.70 -18.17 -15.40
C THR A 153 13.18 -17.15 -16.41
#